data_AF-A0A535H7X5-F1
#
_entry.id   AF-A0A535H7X5-F1
#
_cell.length_a   1.000
_cell.length_b   1.000
_cell.length_c   1.000
_cell.angle_alpha   90.00
_cell.angle_beta   90.00
_cell.angle_gamma   90.00
#
_symmetry.space_group_name_H-M   'P 1'
#
loop_
_entity.id
_entity.type
_entity.pdbx_description
1 polymer ?
#
loop_
_entity_poly.entity_id
_entity_poly.type
_entity_poly.pdbx_seq_one_letter_code
_entity_poly.pdbx_strand_id
1 'polypeptide(L)'
;MAKQLAFTDEARKKLKNGIDVMANAVKTTLGPKGRNVALDKKFGSPTVTHDGVTVAREVELEDPFENMGAQLLKEAATKTNDIAGDGTTTSVVLAQAIVHEGLKNIAAGANPMLLKRGLERGVVAVVEEMKAQSTKVEGEHQKEQIAQIAT
;
A
#
# COMPACT_ATOMS: atom_id res chain seq x y z
N MET A 1 -21.96 -6.24 -21.05
CA MET A 1 -22.40 -4.94 -20.50
C MET A 1 -21.68 -3.81 -21.24
N ALA A 2 -22.35 -2.66 -21.42
CA ALA A 2 -21.72 -1.46 -21.95
C ALA A 2 -20.67 -0.89 -20.97
N LYS A 3 -19.68 -0.16 -21.48
CA LYS A 3 -18.64 0.49 -20.65
C LYS A 3 -19.23 1.69 -19.92
N GLN A 4 -18.88 1.83 -18.64
CA GLN A 4 -19.18 3.01 -17.84
C GLN A 4 -18.01 4.00 -17.91
N LEU A 5 -18.31 5.30 -17.97
CA LEU A 5 -17.32 6.35 -18.03
C LEU A 5 -17.51 7.29 -16.83
N ALA A 6 -16.43 7.50 -16.07
CA ALA A 6 -16.38 8.48 -14.99
C ALA A 6 -15.18 9.40 -15.22
N PHE A 7 -15.33 10.68 -14.88
CA PHE A 7 -14.32 11.69 -15.18
C PHE A 7 -14.02 12.57 -13.98
N THR A 8 -12.87 13.26 -14.03
CA THR A 8 -12.51 14.34 -13.09
C THR A 8 -12.62 13.90 -11.63
N ASP A 9 -13.36 14.63 -10.81
CA ASP A 9 -13.39 14.47 -9.37
C ASP A 9 -14.23 13.27 -8.93
N GLU A 10 -15.27 12.90 -9.69
CA GLU A 10 -16.04 11.70 -9.40
C GLU A 10 -15.16 10.44 -9.52
N ALA A 11 -14.40 10.32 -10.62
CA ALA A 11 -13.49 9.21 -10.83
C ALA A 11 -12.41 9.15 -9.73
N ARG A 12 -11.81 10.31 -9.40
CA ARG A 12 -10.80 10.41 -8.33
C ARG A 12 -11.36 10.00 -6.97
N LYS A 13 -12.58 10.43 -6.65
CA LYS A 13 -13.25 10.10 -5.38
C LYS A 13 -13.50 8.60 -5.25
N LYS A 14 -14.02 7.95 -6.30
CA LYS A 14 -14.23 6.50 -6.29
C LYS A 14 -12.91 5.73 -6.17
N LEU A 15 -11.90 6.09 -6.95
CA LEU A 15 -10.57 5.47 -6.83
C LEU A 15 -9.99 5.62 -5.42
N LYS A 16 -10.10 6.83 -4.83
CA LYS A 16 -9.65 7.10 -3.46
C LYS A 16 -10.39 6.24 -2.44
N ASN A 17 -11.71 6.10 -2.55
CA ASN A 17 -12.49 5.25 -1.65
C ASN A 17 -11.98 3.80 -1.67
N GLY A 18 -11.73 3.27 -2.86
CA GLY A 18 -11.18 1.92 -3.02
C GLY A 18 -9.81 1.74 -2.38
N ILE A 19 -8.91 2.70 -2.64
CA ILE A 19 -7.59 2.77 -1.99
C ILE A 19 -7.75 2.80 -0.46
N ASP A 20 -8.70 3.57 0.06
CA ASP A 20 -8.94 3.70 1.49
C ASP A 20 -9.45 2.41 2.12
N VAL A 21 -10.41 1.73 1.49
CA VAL A 21 -10.92 0.46 2.02
C VAL A 21 -9.79 -0.56 2.13
N MET A 22 -9.01 -0.72 1.07
CA MET A 22 -7.88 -1.65 1.07
C MET A 22 -6.80 -1.26 2.10
N ALA A 23 -6.37 0.00 2.10
CA ALA A 23 -5.32 0.47 3.00
C ALA A 23 -5.76 0.39 4.47
N ASN A 24 -7.02 0.71 4.77
CA ASN A 24 -7.54 0.66 6.12
C ASN A 24 -7.63 -0.78 6.65
N ALA A 25 -7.89 -1.77 5.80
CA ALA A 25 -7.83 -3.17 6.19
C ALA A 25 -6.38 -3.60 6.49
N VAL A 26 -5.47 -3.34 5.55
CA VAL A 26 -4.07 -3.80 5.61
C VAL A 26 -3.29 -3.10 6.73
N LYS A 27 -3.45 -1.79 6.92
CA LYS A 27 -2.68 -1.03 7.93
C LYS A 27 -2.92 -1.49 9.38
N THR A 28 -4.03 -2.19 9.65
CA THR A 28 -4.30 -2.72 10.99
C THR A 28 -3.28 -3.77 11.41
N THR A 29 -2.60 -4.40 10.45
CA THR A 29 -1.58 -5.43 10.71
C THR A 29 -0.17 -4.88 10.86
N LEU A 30 0.03 -3.56 10.75
CA LEU A 30 1.37 -2.96 10.75
C LEU A 30 2.04 -3.04 12.14
N GLY A 31 3.26 -3.60 12.15
CA GLY A 31 4.18 -3.56 13.29
C GLY A 31 3.91 -4.60 14.37
N PRO A 32 4.68 -4.60 15.47
CA PRO A 32 4.66 -5.65 16.50
C PRO A 32 3.37 -5.66 17.33
N LYS A 33 2.54 -4.61 17.23
CA LYS A 33 1.22 -4.51 17.85
C LYS A 33 0.10 -4.54 16.80
N GLY A 34 0.41 -5.07 15.62
CA GLY A 34 -0.56 -5.32 14.56
C GLY A 34 -1.71 -6.18 15.09
N ARG A 35 -2.92 -5.85 14.64
CA ARG A 35 -4.13 -6.59 14.99
C ARG A 35 -4.40 -7.64 13.91
N ASN A 36 -5.08 -8.69 14.33
CA ASN A 36 -5.52 -9.72 13.40
C ASN A 36 -6.71 -9.22 12.57
N VAL A 37 -6.74 -9.65 11.32
CA VAL A 37 -7.85 -9.50 10.39
C VAL A 37 -8.49 -10.87 10.20
N ALA A 38 -9.81 -10.94 10.34
CA ALA A 38 -10.59 -12.13 10.05
C ALA A 38 -11.05 -12.11 8.59
N LEU A 39 -10.73 -13.16 7.86
CA LEU A 39 -11.05 -13.37 6.46
C LEU A 39 -12.04 -14.52 6.34
N ASP A 40 -13.18 -14.27 5.71
CA ASP A 40 -14.19 -15.30 5.50
C ASP A 40 -13.70 -16.36 4.50
N LYS A 41 -14.21 -17.59 4.65
CA LYS A 41 -13.93 -18.70 3.73
C LYS A 41 -15.25 -19.31 3.30
N LYS A 42 -15.38 -19.60 2.00
CA LYS A 42 -16.58 -20.24 1.42
C LYS A 42 -16.97 -21.56 2.10
N PHE A 43 -16.00 -22.26 2.68
CA PHE A 43 -16.21 -23.49 3.43
C PHE A 43 -15.25 -23.55 4.62
N GLY A 44 -15.74 -24.08 5.75
CA GLY A 44 -14.95 -24.25 6.97
C GLY A 44 -14.91 -23.01 7.87
N SER A 45 -13.86 -22.92 8.70
CA SER A 45 -13.67 -21.79 9.62
C SER A 45 -12.99 -20.60 8.94
N PRO A 46 -13.24 -19.36 9.42
CA PRO A 46 -12.57 -18.17 8.91
C PRO A 46 -11.07 -18.22 9.18
N THR A 47 -10.30 -17.51 8.35
CA THR A 47 -8.86 -17.35 8.53
C THR A 47 -8.55 -16.08 9.27
N VAL A 48 -7.85 -16.20 10.39
CA VAL A 48 -7.39 -15.07 11.18
C VAL A 48 -5.92 -14.87 10.86
N THR A 49 -5.56 -13.73 10.28
CA THR A 49 -4.19 -13.44 9.83
C THR A 49 -3.72 -12.06 10.28
N HIS A 50 -2.41 -11.91 10.38
CA HIS A 50 -1.69 -10.66 10.58
C HIS A 50 -0.81 -10.31 9.36
N ASP A 51 -0.88 -11.10 8.29
CA ASP A 51 -0.15 -10.84 7.05
C ASP A 51 -0.93 -9.87 6.16
N GLY A 52 -0.35 -8.69 5.93
CA GLY A 52 -0.93 -7.65 5.08
C GLY A 52 -1.10 -8.07 3.62
N VAL A 53 -0.25 -8.96 3.09
CA VAL A 53 -0.36 -9.46 1.70
C VAL A 53 -1.57 -10.36 1.56
N THR A 54 -1.77 -11.28 2.50
CA THR A 54 -2.95 -12.15 2.54
C THR A 54 -4.23 -11.31 2.64
N VAL A 55 -4.26 -10.30 3.53
CA VAL A 55 -5.41 -9.38 3.62
C VAL A 55 -5.65 -8.64 2.31
N ALA A 56 -4.60 -8.06 1.70
CA ALA A 56 -4.67 -7.33 0.45
C ALA A 56 -5.23 -8.17 -0.71
N ARG A 57 -4.96 -9.48 -0.74
CA ARG A 57 -5.42 -10.40 -1.79
C ARG A 57 -6.92 -10.65 -1.74
N GLU A 58 -7.52 -10.63 -0.56
CA GLU A 58 -8.95 -10.87 -0.36
C GLU A 58 -9.81 -9.61 -0.55
N VAL A 59 -9.21 -8.43 -0.73
CA VAL A 59 -9.97 -7.19 -0.97
C VAL A 59 -10.47 -7.13 -2.41
N GLU A 60 -11.78 -7.28 -2.57
CA GLU A 60 -12.52 -7.07 -3.81
C GLU A 60 -13.78 -6.26 -3.51
N LEU A 61 -14.00 -5.17 -4.26
CA LEU A 61 -15.10 -4.24 -4.03
C LEU A 61 -16.18 -4.36 -5.11
N GLU A 62 -17.43 -4.16 -4.72
CA GLU A 62 -18.58 -4.27 -5.64
C GLU A 62 -18.60 -3.14 -6.69
N ASP A 63 -18.32 -1.89 -6.30
CA ASP A 63 -18.24 -0.78 -7.26
C ASP A 63 -16.96 -0.95 -8.11
N PRO A 64 -17.06 -1.03 -9.45
CA PRO A 64 -15.90 -1.28 -10.31
C PRO A 64 -14.82 -0.20 -10.22
N PHE A 65 -15.18 1.06 -9.98
CA PHE A 65 -14.22 2.16 -9.88
C PHE A 65 -13.51 2.17 -8.53
N GLU A 66 -14.22 1.88 -7.44
CA GLU A 66 -13.58 1.66 -6.15
C GLU A 66 -12.67 0.42 -6.22
N ASN A 67 -13.14 -0.68 -6.81
CA ASN A 67 -12.32 -1.87 -6.97
C ASN A 67 -11.04 -1.58 -7.77
N MET A 68 -11.10 -0.79 -8.84
CA MET A 68 -9.90 -0.35 -9.57
C MET A 68 -8.88 0.35 -8.65
N GLY A 69 -9.35 1.21 -7.75
CA GLY A 69 -8.48 1.87 -6.76
C GLY A 69 -7.81 0.87 -5.82
N ALA A 70 -8.56 -0.10 -5.30
CA ALA A 70 -8.02 -1.17 -4.47
C ALA A 70 -7.00 -2.04 -5.26
N GLN A 71 -7.31 -2.42 -6.50
CA GLN A 71 -6.42 -3.24 -7.32
C GLN A 71 -5.07 -2.54 -7.62
N LEU A 72 -5.07 -1.21 -7.85
CA LEU A 72 -3.84 -0.44 -8.04
C LEU A 72 -2.92 -0.51 -6.81
N LEU A 73 -3.50 -0.43 -5.62
CA LEU A 73 -2.75 -0.51 -4.37
C LEU A 73 -2.28 -1.94 -4.07
N LYS A 74 -3.08 -2.95 -4.47
CA LYS A 74 -2.70 -4.37 -4.42
C LYS A 74 -1.49 -4.69 -5.28
N GLU A 75 -1.39 -4.07 -6.45
CA GLU A 75 -0.24 -4.22 -7.33
C GLU A 75 1.04 -3.68 -6.67
N ALA A 76 0.97 -2.52 -6.03
CA ALA A 76 2.10 -1.94 -5.29
C ALA A 76 2.56 -2.86 -4.13
N ALA A 77 1.62 -3.40 -3.37
CA ALA A 77 1.91 -4.35 -2.29
C ALA A 77 2.57 -5.63 -2.82
N THR A 78 2.00 -6.22 -3.87
CA THR A 78 2.49 -7.48 -4.47
C THR A 78 3.89 -7.31 -5.02
N LYS A 79 4.14 -6.22 -5.76
CA LYS A 79 5.47 -5.95 -6.32
C LYS A 79 6.54 -5.72 -5.25
N THR A 80 6.15 -5.10 -4.13
CA THR A 80 7.05 -4.95 -2.97
C THR A 80 7.41 -6.31 -2.38
N ASN A 81 6.42 -7.20 -2.21
CA ASN A 81 6.65 -8.57 -1.77
C ASN A 81 7.59 -9.33 -2.70
N ASP A 82 7.41 -9.22 -4.00
CA ASP A 82 8.21 -9.98 -4.98
C ASP A 82 9.68 -9.55 -5.01
N ILE A 83 9.97 -8.27 -4.71
CA ILE A 83 11.32 -7.73 -4.72
C ILE A 83 12.02 -7.90 -3.36
N ALA A 84 11.31 -7.63 -2.27
CA ALA A 84 11.91 -7.52 -0.94
C ALA A 84 11.51 -8.65 0.03
N GLY A 85 10.39 -9.35 -0.22
CA GLY A 85 9.84 -10.36 0.69
C GLY A 85 9.19 -9.81 1.97
N ASP A 86 9.24 -8.49 2.18
CA ASP A 86 8.68 -7.77 3.32
C ASP A 86 8.36 -6.31 2.92
N GLY A 87 7.71 -5.54 3.81
CA GLY A 87 7.42 -4.12 3.63
C GLY A 87 6.13 -3.84 2.88
N THR A 88 5.29 -4.85 2.65
CA THR A 88 4.03 -4.74 1.92
C THR A 88 3.06 -3.79 2.60
N THR A 89 2.82 -3.94 3.90
CA THR A 89 1.97 -3.03 4.68
C THR A 89 2.52 -1.60 4.67
N THR A 90 3.84 -1.44 4.76
CA THR A 90 4.50 -0.12 4.67
C THR A 90 4.25 0.54 3.31
N SER A 91 4.39 -0.21 2.21
CA SER A 91 4.14 0.30 0.86
C SER A 91 2.69 0.80 0.68
N VAL A 92 1.73 0.07 1.24
CA VAL A 92 0.30 0.39 1.19
C VAL A 92 0.01 1.68 1.97
N VAL A 93 0.55 1.82 3.17
CA VAL A 93 0.37 3.00 4.01
C VAL A 93 0.98 4.24 3.37
N LEU A 94 2.20 4.14 2.81
CA LEU A 94 2.84 5.24 2.11
C LEU A 94 2.05 5.66 0.87
N ALA A 95 1.60 4.70 0.06
CA ALA A 95 0.80 4.99 -1.12
C ALA A 95 -0.54 5.66 -0.77
N GLN A 96 -1.23 5.22 0.29
CA GLN A 96 -2.45 5.88 0.78
C GLN A 96 -2.18 7.35 1.13
N ALA A 97 -1.12 7.63 1.89
CA ALA A 97 -0.75 8.99 2.29
C ALA A 97 -0.42 9.89 1.09
N ILE A 98 0.39 9.40 0.15
CA ILE A 98 0.76 10.14 -1.08
C ILE A 98 -0.48 10.45 -1.92
N VAL A 99 -1.40 9.49 -2.08
CA VAL A 99 -2.64 9.71 -2.84
C VAL A 99 -3.53 10.75 -2.18
N HIS A 100 -3.67 10.72 -0.85
CA HIS A 100 -4.50 11.69 -0.13
C HIS A 100 -4.00 13.11 -0.29
N GLU A 101 -2.72 13.34 0.00
CA GLU A 101 -2.14 14.68 -0.14
C GLU A 101 -2.06 15.11 -1.60
N GLY A 102 -1.77 14.19 -2.53
CA GLY A 102 -1.78 14.46 -3.97
C GLY A 102 -3.16 14.94 -4.44
N LEU A 103 -4.22 14.19 -4.12
CA LEU A 103 -5.59 14.56 -4.52
C LEU A 103 -6.05 15.87 -3.89
N LYS A 104 -5.67 16.14 -2.63
CA LYS A 104 -5.96 17.41 -1.95
C LYS A 104 -5.31 18.60 -2.67
N ASN A 105 -4.03 18.47 -3.08
CA ASN A 105 -3.34 19.51 -3.83
C ASN A 105 -3.94 19.70 -5.24
N ILE A 106 -4.33 18.61 -5.90
CA ILE A 106 -5.00 18.67 -7.21
C ILE A 106 -6.34 19.39 -7.11
N ALA A 107 -7.14 19.11 -6.05
CA ALA A 107 -8.39 19.81 -5.79
C ALA A 107 -8.18 21.31 -5.51
N ALA A 108 -7.03 21.69 -4.95
CA ALA A 108 -6.62 23.08 -4.78
C ALA A 108 -6.11 23.76 -6.07
N GLY A 109 -6.13 23.06 -7.21
CA GLY A 109 -5.73 23.59 -8.52
C GLY A 109 -4.27 23.33 -8.90
N ALA A 110 -3.52 22.54 -8.12
CA ALA A 110 -2.16 22.17 -8.49
C ALA A 110 -2.13 21.30 -9.75
N ASN A 111 -1.08 21.48 -10.57
CA ASN A 111 -0.90 20.67 -11.77
C ASN A 111 -0.44 19.24 -11.40
N PRO A 112 -1.21 18.18 -11.75
CA PRO A 112 -0.87 16.80 -11.40
C PRO A 112 0.50 16.34 -11.95
N MET A 113 0.90 16.82 -13.13
CA MET A 113 2.17 16.44 -13.76
C MET A 113 3.36 17.04 -13.02
N LEU A 114 3.22 18.26 -12.51
CA LEU A 114 4.27 18.89 -11.69
C LEU A 114 4.37 18.23 -10.32
N LEU A 115 3.24 17.88 -9.70
CA LEU A 115 3.23 17.10 -8.45
C LEU A 115 3.94 15.75 -8.62
N LYS A 116 3.62 15.00 -9.68
CA LYS A 116 4.29 13.74 -10.00
C LYS A 116 5.80 13.91 -10.15
N ARG A 117 6.25 14.92 -10.91
CA ARG A 117 7.67 15.21 -11.09
C ARG A 117 8.36 15.58 -9.77
N GLY A 118 7.66 16.31 -8.89
CA GLY A 118 8.15 16.63 -7.54
C GLY A 118 8.32 15.36 -6.69
N LEU A 119 7.32 14.48 -6.70
CA LEU A 119 7.37 13.19 -6.00
C LEU A 119 8.53 12.32 -6.50
N GLU A 120 8.72 12.20 -7.81
CA GLU A 120 9.83 11.42 -8.39
C GLU A 120 11.19 11.93 -7.93
N ARG A 121 11.39 13.26 -7.92
CA ARG A 121 12.63 13.86 -7.41
C ARG A 121 12.81 13.62 -5.91
N GLY A 122 11.73 13.73 -5.14
CA GLY A 122 11.75 13.47 -3.70
C GLY A 122 12.12 12.02 -3.40
N VAL A 123 11.56 11.05 -4.13
CA VAL A 123 11.89 9.63 -3.99
C VAL A 123 13.38 9.39 -4.24
N VAL A 124 13.97 9.99 -5.29
CA VAL A 124 15.41 9.85 -5.55
C VAL A 124 16.24 10.34 -4.37
N ALA A 125 15.98 11.55 -3.88
CA ALA A 125 16.72 12.12 -2.76
C ALA A 125 16.58 11.29 -1.47
N VAL A 126 15.37 10.81 -1.16
CA VAL A 126 15.14 9.96 0.02
C VAL A 126 15.88 8.63 -0.11
N VAL A 127 15.86 8.00 -1.29
CA VAL A 127 16.56 6.73 -1.52
C VAL A 127 18.08 6.90 -1.43
N GLU A 128 18.63 8.00 -1.94
CA GLU A 128 20.05 8.33 -1.80
C GLU A 128 20.46 8.47 -0.34
N GLU A 129 19.67 9.21 0.44
CA GLU A 129 19.91 9.41 1.87
C GLU A 129 19.80 8.09 2.66
N MET A 130 18.79 7.26 2.37
CA MET A 130 18.64 5.94 2.99
C MET A 130 19.85 5.03 2.71
N LYS A 131 20.41 5.09 1.49
CA LYS A 131 21.64 4.35 1.15
C LYS A 131 22.85 4.88 1.92
N ALA A 132 22.97 6.20 2.06
CA ALA A 132 24.06 6.81 2.82
C ALA A 132 24.02 6.44 4.31
N GLN A 133 22.82 6.27 4.88
CA GLN A 133 22.62 5.84 6.27
C GLN A 133 22.66 4.31 6.44
N SER A 134 22.68 3.54 5.36
CA SER A 134 22.64 2.08 5.44
C SER A 134 23.91 1.52 6.07
N THR A 135 23.75 0.58 7.00
CA THR A 135 24.86 -0.13 7.63
C THR A 135 24.99 -1.51 7.01
N LYS A 136 26.20 -1.89 6.63
CA LYS A 136 26.47 -3.23 6.09
C LYS A 136 26.33 -4.28 7.18
N VAL A 137 25.61 -5.35 6.88
CA VAL A 137 25.44 -6.50 7.78
C VAL A 137 26.67 -7.40 7.69
N GLU A 138 27.36 -7.59 8.81
CA GLU A 138 28.57 -8.39 8.94
C GLU A 138 28.41 -9.46 10.03
N GLY A 139 28.63 -10.73 9.65
CA GLY A 139 28.56 -11.88 10.55
C GLY A 139 27.16 -12.45 10.79
N GLU A 140 27.11 -13.67 11.33
CA GLU A 140 25.85 -14.40 11.59
C GLU A 140 25.01 -13.77 12.70
N HIS A 141 25.65 -13.20 13.73
CA HIS A 141 24.94 -12.60 14.86
C HIS A 141 24.03 -11.42 14.45
N GLN A 142 24.47 -10.59 13.50
CA GLN A 142 23.65 -9.47 13.01
C GLN A 142 22.48 -9.97 12.13
N LYS A 143 22.66 -11.06 11.38
CA LYS A 143 21.57 -11.68 10.62
C LYS A 143 20.49 -12.23 11.54
N GLU A 144 20.89 -12.90 12.62
CA GLU A 144 19.97 -13.41 13.65
C GLU A 144 19.18 -12.28 14.30
N GLN A 145 19.83 -11.17 14.67
CA GLN A 145 19.13 -10.00 15.22
C GLN A 145 18.09 -9.44 14.25
N ILE A 146 18.42 -9.32 12.96
CA ILE A 146 17.47 -8.82 11.94
C ILE A 146 16.26 -9.77 11.82
N ALA A 147 16.51 -11.09 11.76
CA ALA A 147 15.44 -12.08 11.69
C ALA A 147 14.52 -12.00 12.92
N GLN A 148 15.10 -11.81 14.11
CA GLN A 148 14.35 -11.75 15.37
C GLN A 148 13.51 -10.47 15.52
N ILE A 149 13.94 -9.35 14.91
CA ILE A 149 13.18 -8.09 14.86
C ILE A 149 12.06 -8.15 13.80
N ALA A 150 12.22 -8.97 12.76
CA ALA A 150 11.27 -9.10 11.65
C ALA A 150 10.07 -10.05 11.95
N THR A 151 10.17 -10.89 12.98
CA THR A 151 9.08 -11.75 13.50
C THR A 151 8.42 -11.18 14.74
#